data_AF-A0A920DDI6-F1
#
_entry.id   AF-A0A920DDI6-F1
#
_cell.length_a   1.000
_cell.length_b   1.000
_cell.length_c   1.000
_cell.angle_alpha   90.00
_cell.angle_beta   90.00
_cell.angle_gamma   90.00
#
_symmetry.space_group_name_H-M   'P 1'
#
loop_
_entity.id
_entity.type
_entity.pdbx_description
1 polymer ?
#
loop_
_entity_poly.entity_id
_entity_poly.type
_entity_poly.pdbx_seq_one_letter_code
_entity_poly.pdbx_strand_id
1 'polypeptide(L)' 'MYYQYYEIVGSEKPIYLAKPAGYLTYEEIPNEDLLTYEEIAYLEKIENGVKLYEPLYLKEGE' A
#
# COMPACT_ATOMS: atom_id res chain seq x y z
N MET A 1 -0.06 -4.10 16.47
CA MET A 1 -0.81 -3.00 15.83
C MET A 1 -1.74 -3.65 14.82
N TYR A 2 -3.05 -3.50 14.96
CA TYR A 2 -4.03 -4.06 14.03
C TYR A 2 -4.51 -2.94 13.12
N TYR A 3 -4.02 -2.91 11.88
CA TYR A 3 -4.45 -1.92 10.88
C TYR A 3 -5.76 -2.40 10.26
N GLN A 4 -6.88 -1.85 10.73
CA GLN A 4 -8.22 -2.09 10.21
C GLN A 4 -8.56 -0.97 9.22
N TYR A 5 -8.32 -1.18 7.92
CA TYR A 5 -8.79 -0.28 6.87
C TYR A 5 -10.09 -0.84 6.28
N TYR A 6 -11.20 -0.53 6.94
CA TYR A 6 -12.54 -0.72 6.39
C TYR A 6 -12.72 0.26 5.23
N GLU A 7 -13.02 -0.27 4.05
CA GLU A 7 -13.58 0.46 2.90
C GLU A 7 -12.76 1.66 2.39
N ILE A 8 -11.94 1.40 1.36
CA ILE A 8 -11.42 2.44 0.45
C ILE A 8 -12.55 2.94 -0.46
N VAL A 9 -13.67 3.39 0.13
CA VAL A 9 -14.79 3.96 -0.60
C VAL A 9 -14.48 5.45 -0.78
N GLY A 10 -13.86 5.77 -1.93
CA GLY A 10 -13.55 7.16 -2.32
C GLY A 10 -12.08 7.45 -2.66
N SER A 11 -11.18 6.48 -2.60
CA SER A 11 -9.81 6.69 -3.10
C SER A 11 -9.77 6.41 -4.60
N GLU A 12 -9.21 7.35 -5.38
CA GLU A 12 -9.00 7.22 -6.83
C GLU A 12 -7.83 6.27 -7.17
N LYS A 13 -7.12 5.78 -6.14
CA LYS A 13 -5.91 4.98 -6.30
C LYS A 13 -6.25 3.52 -6.66
N PRO A 14 -5.50 2.91 -7.59
CA PRO A 14 -5.73 1.53 -8.01
C PRO A 14 -5.51 0.54 -6.86
N ILE A 15 -6.28 -0.54 -6.88
CA ILE A 15 -6.14 -1.68 -5.96
C ILE A 15 -5.65 -2.88 -6.77
N TYR A 16 -4.52 -3.45 -6.36
CA TYR A 16 -3.93 -4.63 -6.98
C TYR A 16 -4.16 -5.88 -6.14
N LEU A 17 -4.37 -7.02 -6.80
CA LEU A 17 -4.44 -8.34 -6.16
C LEU A 17 -3.06 -8.99 -5.96
N ALA A 18 -2.05 -8.49 -6.67
CA ALA A 18 -0.67 -8.94 -6.59
C ALA A 18 0.25 -7.73 -6.65
N LYS A 19 1.33 -7.74 -5.86
CA LYS A 19 2.26 -6.61 -5.77
C LYS A 19 2.93 -6.36 -7.12
N PRO A 20 2.74 -5.20 -7.76
CA PRO A 20 3.45 -4.86 -8.99
C PRO A 20 4.94 -4.64 -8.71
N ALA A 21 5.79 -4.94 -9.70
CA ALA A 21 7.23 -4.72 -9.60
C ALA A 21 7.53 -3.22 -9.54
N GLY A 22 8.45 -2.82 -8.67
CA GLY A 22 8.81 -1.42 -8.43
C GLY A 22 7.96 -0.72 -7.37
N TYR A 23 6.87 -1.35 -6.90
CA TYR A 23 6.04 -0.81 -5.82
C TYR A 23 6.52 -1.38 -4.50
N LEU A 24 6.61 -0.52 -3.49
CA LEU A 24 7.13 -0.85 -2.17
C LEU A 24 6.00 -0.85 -1.15
N THR A 25 6.05 -1.76 -0.20
CA THR A 25 5.21 -1.69 1.00
C THR A 25 5.86 -0.77 2.03
N TYR A 26 5.09 -0.36 3.04
CA TYR A 26 5.61 0.43 4.16
C TYR A 26 6.84 -0.23 4.82
N GLU A 27 6.84 -1.56 4.94
CA GLU A 27 7.95 -2.31 5.55
C GLU A 27 9.22 -2.34 4.68
N GLU A 28 9.08 -2.16 3.37
CA GLU A 28 10.20 -2.11 2.43
C GLU A 28 10.84 -0.72 2.34
N ILE A 29 10.14 0.31 2.82
CA ILE A 29 10.67 1.68 2.85
C ILE A 29 11.62 1.82 4.05
N PRO A 30 12.88 2.26 3.83
CA PRO A 30 13.75 2.62 4.95
C PRO A 30 13.11 3.74 5.77
N ASN A 31 13.05 3.57 7.10
CA ASN A 31 12.32 4.44 8.04
C ASN A 31 12.62 5.95 7.91
N GLU A 32 13.77 6.32 7.34
CA GLU A 32 14.21 7.70 7.18
C GLU A 32 13.74 8.35 5.86
N ASP A 33 13.24 7.58 4.89
CA ASP A 33 12.98 8.06 3.53
C ASP A 33 11.49 8.18 3.17
N LEU A 34 10.55 7.92 4.09
CA LEU A 34 9.09 7.99 3.84
C LEU A 34 8.61 9.30 3.21
N LEU A 35 9.31 10.41 3.43
CA LEU A 35 9.02 11.71 2.81
C LEU A 35 9.27 11.75 1.29
N THR A 36 10.00 10.77 0.76
CA THR A 36 10.34 10.64 -0.66
C THR A 36 9.52 9.56 -1.37
N TYR A 37 8.54 8.97 -0.68
CA TYR A 37 7.70 7.92 -1.23
C TYR A 37 6.23 8.37 -1.23
N GLU A 38 5.61 8.38 -2.40
CA GLU A 38 4.19 8.69 -2.57
C GLU A 38 3.38 7.40 -2.49
N GLU A 39 2.28 7.42 -1.72
CA GLU A 39 1.29 6.34 -1.74
C GLU A 39 0.48 6.42 -3.04
N ILE A 40 0.68 5.44 -3.93
CA ILE A 40 0.08 5.43 -5.27
C ILE A 40 -0.99 4.37 -5.47
N ALA A 41 -1.03 3.33 -4.62
CA ALA A 41 -1.93 2.19 -4.80
C ALA A 41 -2.17 1.44 -3.49
N TYR A 42 -3.04 0.44 -3.54
CA TYR A 42 -3.22 -0.52 -2.45
C TYR A 42 -3.07 -1.96 -2.94
N LEU A 43 -2.58 -2.83 -2.07
CA LEU A 43 -2.51 -4.27 -2.28
C LEU A 43 -3.62 -4.94 -1.44
N GLU A 44 -4.57 -5.59 -2.10
CA GLU A 44 -5.59 -6.41 -1.44
C GLU A 44 -4.92 -7.69 -0.89
N LYS A 45 -5.05 -7.91 0.42
CA LYS A 45 -4.63 -9.13 1.11
C LYS A 45 -5.83 -9.76 1.81
N ILE A 46 -5.90 -11.09 1.80
CA ILE A 46 -6.91 -11.82 2.55
C ILE A 46 -6.20 -12.48 3.73
N GLU A 47 -6.41 -11.94 4.94
CA GLU A 47 -5.85 -12.50 6.16
C GLU A 47 -6.99 -12.95 7.07
N ASN A 48 -6.98 -14.23 7.46
CA ASN A 48 -8.01 -14.83 8.32
C ASN A 48 -9.46 -14.60 7.81
N GLY A 49 -9.65 -14.57 6.49
CA GLY A 49 -10.96 -14.33 5.85
C GLY A 49 -11.39 -12.86 5.84
N VAL A 50 -10.54 -11.94 6.29
CA VAL A 50 -10.76 -10.50 6.24
C VAL A 50 -9.97 -9.91 5.07
N LYS A 51 -10.64 -9.09 4.25
CA LYS A 51 -9.97 -8.29 3.24
C LYS A 51 -9.27 -7.11 3.91
N LEU A 52 -7.97 -7.04 3.72
CA LEU A 52 -7.09 -5.96 4.13
C LEU A 52 -6.55 -5.27 2.88
N TYR A 53 -6.21 -4.00 3.03
CA TYR A 53 -5.59 -3.22 1.99
C TYR A 53 -4.32 -2.61 2.54
N GLU A 54 -3.19 -3.03 2.00
CA GLU A 54 -1.88 -2.50 2.36
C GLU A 54 -1.50 -1.37 1.38
N PRO A 55 -1.12 -0.18 1.87
CA PRO A 55 -0.67 0.89 0.99
C PRO A 55 0.64 0.52 0.28
N LEU A 56 0.67 0.82 -1.01
CA LEU A 56 1.83 0.68 -1.87
C LEU A 56 2.36 2.07 -2.23
N TYR A 57 3.68 2.14 -2.25
CA TYR A 57 4.41 3.37 -2.43
C TYR A 57 5.35 3.29 -3.63
N LEU A 58 5.62 4.44 -4.24
CA LEU A 58 6.63 4.63 -5.26
C LEU A 58 7.54 5.79 -4.85
N LYS A 59 8.82 5.69 -5.16
CA LYS A 59 9.76 6.79 -4.93
C LYS A 59 9.40 7.96 -5.83
N GLU A 60 9.23 9.15 -5.25
CA GLU A 60 9.01 10.38 -6.00
C GLU A 60 10.23 10.62 -6.92
N GLY A 61 10.03 10.55 -8.24
CA GLY A 61 11.06 10.86 -9.24
C GLY A 61 11.60 9.68 -10.07
N GLU A 62 10.97 8.51 -10.05
CA GLU A 62 11.19 7.41 -11.03
C GLU A 62 10.08 7.30 -12.07
#